data_AF-A0A971RQV8-F1
#
_entry.id   AF-A0A971RQV8-F1
#
_cell.length_a   1.000
_cell.length_b   1.000
_cell.length_c   1.000
_cell.angle_alpha   90.00
_cell.angle_beta   90.00
_cell.angle_gamma   90.00
#
_symmetry.space_group_name_H-M   'P 1'
#
loop_
_entity.id
_entity.type
_entity.pdbx_description
1 polymer ?
#
loop_
_entity_poly.entity_id
_entity_poly.type
_entity_poly.pdbx_seq_one_letter_code
_entity_poly.pdbx_strand_id
1 'polypeptide(L)'
;ALAYGKRLINFSVPKSGNTYNSLSMFAKIMGGNRMGQWLEQGLSPQQIEARYAAELAQFRRDREPYLIYGYHGGKGPNLLVDNVPLYSDVRPYIDRNNRTMVPYRVIGQALGAKIHWNAQDRSVTLQKGENTVVLKINQRTVYVNGKPTTMDTVPVIKDNRTMVPVRYVGELLDAFVHWDQPSRTVIIKTQP
;
A
#
# COMPACT_ATOMS: atom_id res chain seq x y z
N ALA A 1 -4.06 8.09 23.74
CA ALA A 1 -4.31 9.48 24.20
C ALA A 1 -5.24 9.56 25.41
N LEU A 2 -6.51 9.12 25.31
CA LEU A 2 -7.51 9.29 26.39
C LEU A 2 -7.12 8.64 27.73
N ALA A 3 -6.60 7.41 27.73
CA ALA A 3 -6.17 6.73 28.96
C ALA A 3 -5.02 7.47 29.67
N TYR A 4 -4.12 8.08 28.91
CA TYR A 4 -3.06 8.92 29.45
C TYR A 4 -3.63 10.23 30.04
N GLY A 5 -4.52 10.90 29.32
CA GLY A 5 -5.22 12.09 29.82
C GLY A 5 -6.01 11.81 31.11
N LYS A 6 -6.70 10.66 31.19
CA LYS A 6 -7.44 10.25 32.40
C LYS A 6 -6.52 10.07 33.59
N ARG A 7 -5.32 9.51 33.40
CA ARG A 7 -4.32 9.37 34.47
C ARG A 7 -3.73 10.71 34.92
N LEU A 8 -3.49 11.64 34.01
CA LEU A 8 -2.83 12.91 34.32
C LEU A 8 -3.76 13.94 34.97
N ILE A 9 -4.95 14.13 34.41
CA ILE A 9 -5.86 15.23 34.80
C ILE A 9 -7.19 14.73 35.38
N ASN A 10 -7.34 13.41 35.52
CA ASN A 10 -8.51 12.75 36.10
C ASN A 10 -9.88 13.24 35.59
N PHE A 11 -9.98 13.61 34.32
CA PHE A 11 -11.22 14.16 33.76
C PHE A 11 -12.41 13.20 33.90
N SER A 12 -13.62 13.73 34.07
CA SER A 12 -14.84 12.95 34.17
C SER A 12 -15.24 12.36 32.82
N VAL A 13 -15.44 11.04 32.75
CA VAL A 13 -15.91 10.37 31.53
C VAL A 13 -17.42 10.55 31.41
N PRO A 14 -17.94 11.11 30.30
CA PRO A 14 -19.37 11.30 30.13
C PRO A 14 -20.12 9.95 30.11
N LYS A 15 -20.97 9.75 31.11
CA LYS A 15 -21.75 8.52 31.29
C LYS A 15 -22.78 8.34 30.18
N SER A 16 -22.99 7.11 29.78
CA SER A 16 -24.03 6.71 28.83
C SER A 16 -25.05 5.84 29.55
N GLY A 17 -26.32 5.95 29.17
CA GLY A 17 -27.34 4.99 29.58
C GLY A 17 -27.29 3.69 28.76
N ASN A 18 -28.29 2.83 28.98
CA ASN A 18 -28.32 1.47 28.41
C ASN A 18 -28.93 1.38 27.00
N THR A 19 -29.47 2.49 26.46
CA THR A 19 -30.06 2.55 25.12
C THR A 19 -29.23 3.43 24.19
N TYR A 20 -29.31 3.19 22.87
CA TYR A 20 -28.61 4.00 21.87
C TYR A 20 -28.90 5.51 21.99
N ASN A 21 -30.16 5.86 22.25
CA ASN A 21 -30.58 7.25 22.42
C ASN A 21 -30.03 7.89 23.70
N SER A 22 -29.65 7.06 24.69
CA SER A 22 -29.03 7.50 25.95
C SER A 22 -27.50 7.48 25.93
N LEU A 23 -26.87 7.17 24.80
CA LEU A 23 -25.42 7.26 24.66
C LEU A 23 -24.97 8.72 24.70
N SER A 24 -23.95 8.99 25.51
CA SER A 24 -23.28 10.29 25.49
C SER A 24 -22.60 10.52 24.14
N MET A 25 -22.39 11.79 23.78
CA MET A 25 -21.66 12.14 22.56
C MET A 25 -20.27 11.49 22.53
N PHE A 26 -19.64 11.38 23.70
CA PHE A 26 -18.40 10.64 23.87
C PHE A 26 -18.54 9.18 23.42
N ALA A 27 -19.53 8.45 23.93
CA ALA A 27 -19.74 7.05 23.52
C ALA A 27 -20.09 6.93 22.03
N LYS A 28 -20.88 7.86 21.48
CA LYS A 28 -21.19 7.88 20.04
C LYS A 28 -19.93 8.05 19.18
N ILE A 29 -19.05 8.98 19.53
CA ILE A 29 -17.76 9.20 18.83
C ILE A 29 -16.85 7.97 18.95
N MET A 30 -16.82 7.35 20.13
CA MET A 30 -15.96 6.18 20.38
C MET A 30 -16.54 4.86 19.83
N GLY A 31 -17.70 4.88 19.17
CA GLY A 31 -18.35 3.69 18.63
C GLY A 31 -18.98 2.77 19.68
N GLY A 32 -19.23 3.28 20.90
CA GLY A 32 -19.88 2.57 21.99
C GLY A 32 -19.44 3.04 23.38
N ASN A 33 -20.02 2.45 24.42
CA ASN A 33 -19.72 2.78 25.83
C ASN A 33 -18.49 2.06 26.41
N ARG A 34 -17.96 1.02 25.73
CA ARG A 34 -16.84 0.19 26.20
C ARG A 34 -15.59 1.00 26.54
N MET A 35 -15.22 1.96 25.67
CA MET A 35 -14.08 2.85 25.91
C MET A 35 -14.23 3.66 27.20
N GLY A 36 -15.42 4.20 27.46
CA GLY A 36 -15.68 4.97 28.67
C GLY A 36 -15.55 4.13 29.93
N GLN A 37 -16.13 2.92 29.92
CA GLN A 37 -16.02 1.97 31.03
C GLN A 37 -14.57 1.58 31.33
N TRP A 38 -13.75 1.39 30.29
CA TRP A 38 -12.36 0.99 30.48
C TRP A 38 -11.48 2.12 31.01
N LEU A 39 -11.74 3.35 30.59
CA LEU A 39 -11.08 4.54 31.16
C LEU A 39 -11.40 4.69 32.66
N GLU A 40 -12.62 4.37 33.07
CA GLU A 40 -13.03 4.40 34.49
C GLU A 40 -12.41 3.27 35.31
N GLN A 41 -12.21 2.10 34.70
CA GLN A 41 -11.46 0.99 35.29
C GLN A 41 -9.94 1.27 35.36
N GLY A 42 -9.46 2.40 34.83
CA GLY A 42 -8.05 2.76 34.85
C GLY A 42 -7.15 1.90 33.97
N LEU A 43 -7.72 1.22 32.96
CA LEU A 43 -6.95 0.37 32.06
C LEU A 43 -5.89 1.17 31.28
N SER A 44 -4.72 0.57 31.10
CA SER A 44 -3.65 1.14 30.28
C SER A 44 -4.02 1.11 28.78
N PRO A 45 -3.38 1.94 27.94
CA PRO A 45 -3.53 1.85 26.49
C PRO A 45 -3.30 0.43 25.96
N GLN A 46 -2.27 -0.27 26.43
CA GLN A 46 -1.97 -1.64 25.97
C GLN A 46 -3.07 -2.63 26.37
N GLN A 47 -3.62 -2.50 27.58
CA GLN A 47 -4.72 -3.37 28.04
C GLN A 47 -6.01 -3.11 27.25
N ILE A 48 -6.27 -1.84 26.88
CA ILE A 48 -7.41 -1.47 26.02
C ILE A 48 -7.22 -2.04 24.60
N GLU A 49 -6.03 -1.88 24.01
CA GLU A 49 -5.72 -2.41 22.67
C GLU A 49 -5.84 -3.94 22.62
N ALA A 50 -5.36 -4.64 23.65
CA ALA A 50 -5.47 -6.09 23.76
C ALA A 50 -6.93 -6.58 23.73
N ARG A 51 -7.86 -5.82 24.32
CA ARG A 51 -9.30 -6.16 24.29
C ARG A 51 -9.92 -6.04 22.90
N TYR A 52 -9.39 -5.18 22.03
CA TYR A 52 -9.84 -5.06 20.65
C TYR A 52 -9.12 -6.00 19.68
N ALA A 53 -8.02 -6.63 20.08
CA ALA A 53 -7.16 -7.38 19.17
C ALA A 53 -7.91 -8.49 18.40
N ALA A 54 -8.77 -9.24 19.09
CA ALA A 54 -9.56 -10.30 18.48
C ALA A 54 -10.61 -9.78 17.49
N GLU A 55 -11.38 -8.76 17.88
CA GLU A 55 -12.38 -8.13 17.02
C GLU A 55 -11.74 -7.44 15.82
N LEU A 56 -10.58 -6.79 16.00
CA LEU A 56 -9.82 -6.18 14.91
C LEU A 56 -9.31 -7.23 13.92
N ALA A 57 -8.82 -8.37 14.42
CA ALA A 57 -8.40 -9.49 13.56
C ALA A 57 -9.60 -10.06 12.79
N GLN A 58 -10.76 -10.19 13.43
CA GLN A 58 -11.99 -10.63 12.78
C GLN A 58 -12.44 -9.64 11.71
N PHE A 59 -12.55 -8.35 12.05
CA PHE A 59 -12.89 -7.29 11.10
C PHE A 59 -11.95 -7.25 9.88
N ARG A 60 -10.65 -7.50 10.10
CA ARG A 60 -9.69 -7.62 9.00
C ARG A 60 -9.99 -8.79 8.07
N ARG A 61 -10.39 -9.96 8.60
CA ARG A 61 -10.82 -11.12 7.79
C ARG A 61 -12.13 -10.84 7.07
N ASP A 62 -13.11 -10.26 7.77
CA ASP A 62 -14.45 -10.02 7.23
C ASP A 62 -14.43 -9.00 6.10
N ARG A 63 -13.61 -7.95 6.21
CA ARG A 63 -13.52 -6.92 5.17
C ARG A 63 -12.71 -7.37 3.95
N GLU A 64 -11.83 -8.38 4.08
CA GLU A 64 -10.91 -8.84 3.04
C GLU A 64 -11.57 -9.12 1.68
N PRO A 65 -12.71 -9.86 1.58
CA PRO A 65 -13.37 -10.10 0.30
C PRO A 65 -14.03 -8.86 -0.32
N TYR A 66 -14.30 -7.81 0.47
CA TYR A 66 -14.92 -6.56 0.00
C TYR A 66 -13.90 -5.50 -0.40
N LEU A 67 -12.61 -5.81 -0.26
CA LEU A 67 -11.57 -4.90 -0.69
C LEU A 67 -11.50 -4.90 -2.22
N ILE A 68 -11.96 -3.81 -2.84
CA ILE A 68 -11.78 -3.54 -4.27
C ILE A 68 -10.27 -3.54 -4.64
N TYR A 69 -9.42 -3.30 -3.63
CA TYR A 69 -7.97 -3.28 -3.71
C TYR A 69 -7.36 -3.97 -2.49
N GLY A 70 -6.46 -4.94 -2.70
CA GLY A 70 -5.91 -5.76 -1.62
C GLY A 70 -5.16 -4.95 -0.55
N TYR A 71 -5.79 -4.72 0.61
CA TYR A 71 -5.07 -4.54 1.86
C TYR A 71 -4.52 -5.90 2.26
N HIS A 72 -3.34 -6.13 1.76
CA HIS A 72 -2.78 -7.43 1.63
C HIS A 72 -1.78 -7.58 2.78
N GLY A 73 -2.27 -7.90 3.99
CA GLY A 73 -1.54 -8.02 5.26
C GLY A 73 -0.42 -9.09 5.30
N GLY A 74 0.43 -9.12 4.29
CA GLY A 74 1.49 -10.11 4.05
C GLY A 74 2.72 -9.44 3.42
N LYS A 75 3.85 -10.16 3.49
CA LYS A 75 5.26 -9.70 3.43
C LYS A 75 5.74 -9.08 2.10
N GLY A 76 4.90 -8.41 1.31
CA GLY A 76 5.29 -7.72 0.06
C GLY A 76 5.64 -6.24 0.29
N PRO A 77 6.41 -5.61 -0.62
CA PRO A 77 6.57 -4.15 -0.66
C PRO A 77 5.25 -3.39 -0.83
N ASN A 78 5.11 -2.27 -0.13
CA ASN A 78 4.06 -1.28 -0.40
C ASN A 78 4.48 -0.36 -1.56
N LEU A 79 3.50 0.25 -2.25
CA LEU A 79 3.74 1.20 -3.33
C LEU A 79 3.06 2.54 -3.01
N LEU A 80 3.77 3.63 -3.26
CA LEU A 80 3.32 4.99 -3.03
C LEU A 80 3.75 5.85 -4.23
N VAL A 81 2.81 6.47 -4.94
CA VAL A 81 3.09 7.46 -6.00
C VAL A 81 2.53 8.80 -5.54
N ASP A 82 3.37 9.83 -5.46
CA ASP A 82 2.96 11.20 -5.09
C ASP A 82 2.12 11.25 -3.80
N ASN A 83 2.57 10.52 -2.78
CA ASN A 83 1.89 10.34 -1.49
C ASN A 83 0.54 9.60 -1.54
N VAL A 84 0.17 9.05 -2.71
CA VAL A 84 -1.01 8.21 -2.89
C VAL A 84 -0.60 6.72 -2.85
N PRO A 85 -1.17 5.92 -1.93
CA PRO A 85 -0.96 4.48 -1.92
C PRO A 85 -1.49 3.83 -3.21
N LEU A 86 -0.67 3.00 -3.84
CA LEU A 86 -1.08 2.20 -4.99
C LEU A 86 -1.33 0.76 -4.59
N TYR A 87 -2.36 0.20 -5.18
CA TYR A 87 -2.75 -1.18 -4.98
C TYR A 87 -2.76 -1.93 -6.31
N SER A 88 -2.53 -3.24 -6.22
CA SER A 88 -2.52 -4.12 -7.37
C SER A 88 -3.22 -5.43 -7.03
N ASP A 89 -3.84 -6.04 -8.04
CA ASP A 89 -4.39 -7.40 -8.01
C ASP A 89 -3.31 -8.48 -7.82
N VAL A 90 -2.10 -8.27 -8.33
CA VAL A 90 -0.91 -9.09 -8.06
C VAL A 90 0.05 -8.34 -7.15
N ARG A 91 0.42 -8.97 -6.04
CA ARG A 91 1.30 -8.38 -5.03
C ARG A 91 2.69 -8.05 -5.60
N PRO A 92 3.21 -6.84 -5.33
CA PRO A 92 4.63 -6.57 -5.46
C PRO A 92 5.48 -7.54 -4.65
N TYR A 93 6.67 -7.86 -5.14
CA TYR A 93 7.62 -8.72 -4.44
C TYR A 93 9.06 -8.28 -4.71
N ILE A 94 10.00 -8.72 -3.87
CA ILE A 94 11.44 -8.55 -4.10
C ILE A 94 11.95 -9.83 -4.74
N ASP A 95 12.61 -9.72 -5.89
CA ASP A 95 13.19 -10.86 -6.59
C ASP A 95 14.55 -11.30 -6.02
N ARG A 96 15.15 -12.33 -6.62
CA ARG A 96 16.47 -12.85 -6.24
C ARG A 96 17.63 -11.87 -6.45
N ASN A 97 17.43 -10.84 -7.28
CA ASN A 97 18.41 -9.79 -7.56
C ASN A 97 18.19 -8.56 -6.66
N ASN A 98 17.36 -8.69 -5.62
CA ASN A 98 17.00 -7.61 -4.70
C ASN A 98 16.32 -6.41 -5.40
N ARG A 99 15.52 -6.67 -6.44
CA ARG A 99 14.71 -5.68 -7.15
C ARG A 99 13.24 -5.84 -6.81
N THR A 100 12.58 -4.72 -6.53
CA THR A 100 11.12 -4.71 -6.33
C THR A 100 10.41 -4.82 -7.67
N MET A 101 9.68 -5.91 -7.84
CA MET A 101 8.91 -6.27 -9.01
C MET A 101 7.45 -5.87 -8.81
N VAL A 102 6.89 -5.15 -9.77
CA VAL A 102 5.52 -4.61 -9.72
C VAL A 102 4.81 -4.89 -11.03
N PRO A 103 3.47 -5.02 -11.06
CA PRO A 103 2.75 -5.13 -12.31
C PRO A 103 2.91 -3.86 -13.16
N TYR A 104 3.31 -4.01 -14.42
CA TYR A 104 3.63 -2.88 -15.30
C TYR A 104 2.48 -1.88 -15.46
N ARG A 105 1.23 -2.36 -15.40
CA ARG A 105 0.03 -1.54 -15.54
C ARG A 105 -0.14 -0.56 -14.37
N VAL A 106 0.15 -1.00 -13.15
CA VAL A 106 -0.01 -0.17 -11.95
C VAL A 106 0.96 1.00 -11.98
N ILE A 107 2.23 0.73 -12.25
CA ILE A 107 3.24 1.79 -12.33
C ILE A 107 3.01 2.70 -13.54
N GLY A 108 2.69 2.15 -14.71
CA GLY A 108 2.44 2.94 -15.91
C GLY A 108 1.24 3.87 -15.76
N GLN A 109 0.12 3.37 -15.21
CA GLN A 109 -1.10 4.19 -15.02
C GLN A 109 -0.86 5.29 -13.99
N ALA A 110 -0.21 4.96 -12.87
CA ALA A 110 0.08 5.94 -11.83
C ALA A 110 1.03 7.05 -12.30
N LEU A 111 1.93 6.74 -13.24
CA LEU A 111 2.81 7.73 -13.87
C LEU A 111 2.18 8.45 -15.06
N GLY A 112 0.92 8.17 -15.39
CA GLY A 112 0.24 8.75 -16.55
C GLY A 112 0.78 8.30 -17.91
N ALA A 113 1.49 7.17 -17.96
CA ALA A 113 2.04 6.63 -19.19
C ALA A 113 0.96 5.93 -20.04
N LYS A 114 1.07 6.06 -21.36
CA LYS A 114 0.37 5.18 -22.31
C LYS A 114 1.04 3.80 -22.24
N ILE A 115 0.21 2.76 -22.21
CA ILE A 115 0.68 1.39 -21.97
C ILE A 115 0.19 0.47 -23.09
N HIS A 116 1.08 -0.31 -23.66
CA HIS A 116 0.77 -1.33 -24.66
C HIS A 116 1.44 -2.67 -24.31
N TRP A 117 0.73 -3.77 -24.53
CA TRP A 117 1.27 -5.12 -24.46
C TRP A 117 1.21 -5.74 -25.84
N ASN A 118 2.35 -6.21 -26.33
CA ASN A 118 2.47 -6.96 -27.56
C ASN A 118 2.69 -8.45 -27.21
N ALA A 119 1.69 -9.27 -27.55
CA ALA A 119 1.71 -10.70 -27.26
C ALA A 119 2.68 -11.48 -28.15
N GLN A 120 2.88 -11.06 -29.41
CA GLN A 120 3.77 -11.72 -30.36
C GLN A 120 5.23 -11.58 -29.92
N ASP A 121 5.64 -10.37 -29.56
CA ASP A 121 6.99 -10.06 -29.11
C ASP A 121 7.20 -10.29 -27.61
N ARG A 122 6.14 -10.65 -26.89
CA ARG A 122 6.10 -10.74 -25.42
C ARG A 122 6.76 -9.52 -24.79
N SER A 123 6.26 -8.34 -25.14
CA SER A 123 6.84 -7.07 -24.76
C SER A 123 5.82 -6.09 -24.22
N VAL A 124 6.27 -5.27 -23.27
CA VAL A 124 5.53 -4.14 -22.72
C VAL A 124 6.18 -2.87 -23.25
N THR A 125 5.35 -1.96 -23.77
CA THR A 125 5.74 -0.59 -24.10
C THR A 125 5.04 0.36 -23.13
N LEU A 126 5.82 1.24 -22.50
CA LEU A 126 5.34 2.35 -21.67
C LEU A 126 5.84 3.65 -22.28
N GLN A 127 4.93 4.60 -22.54
CA GLN A 127 5.27 5.89 -23.13
C GLN A 127 4.73 7.04 -22.27
N LYS A 128 5.61 7.96 -21.88
CA LYS A 128 5.26 9.18 -21.13
C LYS A 128 6.07 10.35 -21.69
N GLY A 129 5.38 11.38 -22.19
CA GLY A 129 6.04 12.47 -22.92
C GLY A 129 6.85 11.92 -24.10
N GLU A 130 8.12 12.32 -24.17
CA GLU A 130 9.08 11.88 -25.19
C GLU A 130 9.71 10.51 -24.88
N ASN A 131 9.54 9.99 -23.66
CA ASN A 131 10.16 8.75 -23.23
C ASN A 131 9.30 7.54 -23.57
N THR A 132 9.88 6.62 -24.33
CA THR A 132 9.32 5.31 -24.69
C THR A 132 10.23 4.21 -24.17
N VAL A 133 9.71 3.42 -23.24
CA VAL A 133 10.41 2.30 -22.60
C VAL A 133 9.80 0.98 -23.07
N VAL A 134 10.61 0.11 -23.67
CA VAL A 134 10.20 -1.22 -24.14
C VAL A 134 10.95 -2.29 -23.36
N LEU A 135 10.19 -3.13 -22.66
CA LEU A 135 10.70 -4.27 -21.89
C LEU A 135 10.22 -5.58 -22.52
N LYS A 136 11.12 -6.52 -22.77
CA LYS A 136 10.78 -7.87 -23.25
C LYS A 136 10.84 -8.87 -22.11
N ILE A 137 9.87 -9.79 -22.06
CA ILE A 137 9.84 -10.84 -21.02
C ILE A 137 11.12 -11.68 -21.08
N ASN A 138 11.69 -11.98 -19.91
CA ASN A 138 12.92 -12.75 -19.71
C ASN A 138 14.19 -12.15 -20.35
N GLN A 139 14.17 -10.88 -20.75
CA GLN A 139 15.34 -10.18 -21.28
C GLN A 139 15.83 -9.11 -20.31
N ARG A 140 17.16 -8.99 -20.19
CA ARG A 140 17.81 -7.94 -19.38
C ARG A 140 17.87 -6.61 -20.13
N THR A 141 17.82 -6.66 -21.46
CA THR A 141 17.84 -5.45 -22.29
C THR A 141 16.49 -4.75 -22.23
N VAL A 142 16.50 -3.48 -21.84
CA VAL A 142 15.40 -2.54 -21.97
C VAL A 142 15.77 -1.54 -23.07
N TYR A 143 14.80 -1.15 -23.89
CA TYR A 143 15.02 -0.12 -24.90
C TYR A 143 14.36 1.18 -24.46
N VAL A 144 15.12 2.27 -24.48
CA VAL A 144 14.65 3.61 -24.12
C VAL A 144 14.84 4.50 -25.32
N ASN A 145 13.75 4.97 -25.92
CA ASN A 145 13.77 5.75 -27.16
C ASN A 145 14.58 5.05 -28.26
N GLY A 146 14.40 3.72 -28.37
CA GLY A 146 15.11 2.86 -29.31
C GLY A 146 16.54 2.48 -28.94
N LYS A 147 17.14 3.08 -27.90
CA LYS A 147 18.51 2.79 -27.45
C LYS A 147 18.51 1.67 -26.40
N PRO A 148 19.37 0.65 -26.53
CA PRO A 148 19.44 -0.44 -25.56
C PRO A 148 20.16 -0.02 -24.27
N THR A 149 19.59 -0.40 -23.14
CA THR A 149 20.15 -0.29 -21.79
C THR A 149 20.01 -1.64 -21.09
N THR A 150 20.98 -2.03 -20.27
CA THR A 150 20.96 -3.32 -19.57
C THR A 150 20.46 -3.17 -18.13
N MET A 151 19.52 -4.04 -17.74
CA MET A 151 19.06 -4.22 -16.38
C MET A 151 19.77 -5.39 -15.70
N ASP A 152 19.86 -5.37 -14.38
CA ASP A 152 20.38 -6.48 -13.58
C ASP A 152 19.33 -7.57 -13.27
N THR A 153 18.08 -7.31 -13.61
CA THR A 153 16.98 -8.27 -13.55
C THR A 153 16.20 -8.32 -14.87
N VAL A 154 15.18 -9.18 -14.94
CA VAL A 154 14.36 -9.40 -16.12
C VAL A 154 12.88 -9.19 -15.78
N PRO A 155 12.08 -8.63 -16.71
CA PRO A 155 10.63 -8.70 -16.63
C PRO A 155 10.16 -10.15 -16.69
N VAL A 156 9.15 -10.52 -15.91
CA VAL A 156 8.61 -11.88 -15.87
C VAL A 156 7.09 -11.87 -15.91
N ILE A 157 6.49 -12.98 -16.31
CA ILE A 157 5.05 -13.20 -16.11
C ILE A 157 4.89 -14.00 -14.83
N LYS A 158 4.13 -13.47 -13.87
CA LYS A 158 3.80 -14.10 -12.60
C LYS A 158 2.33 -13.85 -12.29
N ASP A 159 1.61 -14.87 -11.85
CA ASP A 159 0.18 -14.78 -11.50
C ASP A 159 -0.65 -14.13 -12.63
N ASN A 160 -0.33 -14.49 -13.88
CA ASN A 160 -0.94 -13.94 -15.10
C ASN A 160 -0.83 -12.40 -15.24
N ARG A 161 0.23 -11.80 -14.66
CA ARG A 161 0.60 -10.39 -14.82
C ARG A 161 2.07 -10.26 -15.22
N THR A 162 2.34 -9.27 -16.08
CA THR A 162 3.71 -8.88 -16.40
C THR A 162 4.29 -8.03 -15.28
N MET A 163 5.29 -8.57 -14.60
CA MET A 163 6.03 -7.96 -13.51
C MET A 163 7.30 -7.31 -14.06
N VAL A 164 7.51 -6.05 -13.72
CA VAL A 164 8.64 -5.23 -14.16
C VAL A 164 9.36 -4.66 -12.93
N PRO A 165 10.69 -4.43 -13.01
CA PRO A 165 11.41 -3.82 -11.92
C PRO A 165 11.05 -2.33 -11.81
N VAL A 166 10.47 -1.94 -10.68
CA VAL A 166 9.86 -0.61 -10.48
C VAL A 166 10.84 0.54 -10.66
N ARG A 167 12.10 0.36 -10.24
CA ARG A 167 13.12 1.41 -10.33
C ARG A 167 13.43 1.74 -11.79
N TYR A 168 13.73 0.73 -12.61
CA TYR A 168 14.01 0.96 -14.03
C TYR A 168 12.82 1.59 -14.73
N VAL A 169 11.60 1.10 -14.50
CA VAL A 169 10.41 1.68 -15.16
C VAL A 169 10.15 3.11 -14.70
N GLY A 170 10.27 3.40 -13.39
CA GLY A 170 10.06 4.73 -12.86
C GLY A 170 11.12 5.73 -13.35
N GLU A 171 12.40 5.42 -13.18
CA GLU A 171 13.50 6.31 -13.55
C GLU A 171 13.55 6.56 -15.06
N LEU A 172 13.28 5.55 -15.90
CA LEU A 172 13.24 5.70 -17.35
C LEU A 172 11.99 6.45 -17.87
N LEU A 173 11.01 6.70 -17.01
CA LEU A 173 9.82 7.51 -17.28
C LEU A 173 9.85 8.85 -16.51
N ASP A 174 11.05 9.35 -16.18
CA ASP A 174 11.29 10.59 -15.45
C ASP A 174 10.55 10.66 -14.10
N ALA A 175 10.59 9.57 -13.33
CA ALA A 175 10.12 9.55 -11.95
C ALA A 175 11.27 9.21 -11.00
N PHE A 176 11.27 9.83 -9.83
CA PHE A 176 12.20 9.50 -8.76
C PHE A 176 11.68 8.29 -7.98
N VAL A 177 12.51 7.28 -7.75
CA VAL A 177 12.13 6.06 -7.03
C VAL A 177 13.02 5.85 -5.81
N HIS A 178 12.40 5.82 -4.62
CA HIS A 178 13.05 5.60 -3.35
C HIS A 178 12.48 4.37 -2.63
N TRP A 179 13.33 3.69 -1.88
CA TRP A 179 12.94 2.56 -1.05
C TRP A 179 13.05 2.94 0.43
N ASP A 180 11.91 2.97 1.12
CA ASP A 180 11.85 3.13 2.57
C ASP A 180 11.91 1.75 3.25
N GLN A 181 13.07 1.45 3.84
CA GLN A 181 13.33 0.16 4.47
C GLN A 181 12.41 -0.12 5.68
N PRO A 182 12.18 0.81 6.64
CA PRO A 182 11.37 0.53 7.83
C PRO A 182 9.92 0.17 7.50
N SER A 183 9.28 0.89 6.58
CA SER A 183 7.90 0.61 6.16
C SER A 183 7.80 -0.39 5.01
N ARG A 184 8.96 -0.82 4.45
CA ARG A 184 9.06 -1.66 3.25
C ARG A 184 8.24 -1.08 2.09
N THR A 185 8.45 0.19 1.80
CA THR A 185 7.65 0.96 0.84
C THR A 185 8.50 1.47 -0.31
N VAL A 186 8.07 1.23 -1.54
CA VAL A 186 8.58 1.95 -2.71
C VAL A 186 7.82 3.27 -2.83
N ILE A 187 8.55 4.37 -2.70
CA ILE A 187 8.04 5.72 -2.88
C ILE A 187 8.48 6.21 -4.25
N ILE A 188 7.52 6.58 -5.08
CA ILE A 188 7.72 7.10 -6.41
C ILE A 188 7.21 8.54 -6.40
N LYS A 189 8.00 9.46 -6.96
CA LYS A 189 7.63 10.86 -7.13
C LYS A 189 7.71 11.23 -8.59
N THR A 190 6.62 11.74 -9.15
CA THR A 190 6.63 12.30 -10.49
C THR A 190 7.40 13.62 -10.49
N GLN A 191 8.11 13.91 -11.58
CA GLN A 191 8.65 15.25 -11.78
C GLN A 191 7.51 16.21 -12.20
N PRO A 192 7.54 17.48 -11.74
CA PRO A 192 6.55 18.50 -12.07
C PRO A 192 6.57 18.88 -13.56
#